data_AF-A0A7X7PC53-F1
#
_entry.id   AF-A0A7X7PC53-F1
#
_cell.length_a   1.000
_cell.length_b   1.000
_cell.length_c   1.000
_cell.angle_alpha   90.00
_cell.angle_beta   90.00
_cell.angle_gamma   90.00
#
_symmetry.space_group_name_H-M   'P 1'
#
loop_
_entity.id
_entity.type
_entity.pdbx_description
1 polymer ?
#
loop_
_entity_poly.entity_id
_entity_poly.type
_entity_poly.pdbx_seq_one_letter_code
_entity_poly.pdbx_strand_id
1 'polypeptide(L)'
;MSLTRTQINAWNPTALTDIGDAWIALGTEVEDLFTRYVNGVTKVNDAYWEGVTAEAAQDRANADKKTAVVVVDALEALANRAKQGFHEVDAPLQRARHAITGAEAAGFLVSENLGVTDTATNPDEQRVQDMQDWHREITDSATAAEQADQTVKDALNAGREALRAKFTSAATLGADQGRSDAADLAANPESLTPEQIARINEAATLTPEQLDALESGIPATIPASQMEYLNQLSRSLDGKSPQEIQQLMDKLPPDTQRAVANSFQLVSNEKVTASVKGDSEVPTKGGIGLLPDQIEESLTRDDLVVTGFEGTGYSLAPSTALNGVADNQAIAQIVSAGDPEFQAGSDLDHHLMDVGRQYLDAQVAHEQSPDHKFQYFTVDGKGTQETDFTESIFEAVGPDKIAVQEAVTDPEHGQDFVSDVLTHNWSDDGKAASTLFQFGDQDASVQDPNDASDVATATRTG
;
A
#
# COMPACT_ATOMS: atom_id res chain seq x y z
N MET A 1 4.55 33.50 -18.69
CA MET A 1 4.52 34.98 -18.69
C MET A 1 5.84 35.37 -19.33
N SER A 2 5.86 35.93 -20.55
CA SER A 2 7.11 36.07 -21.30
C SER A 2 8.16 36.89 -20.55
N LEU A 3 9.40 36.42 -20.54
CA LEU A 3 10.53 37.11 -19.89
C LEU A 3 10.74 38.52 -20.45
N THR A 4 11.07 39.46 -19.57
CA THR A 4 11.50 40.80 -19.94
C THR A 4 13.03 40.90 -20.07
N ARG A 5 13.52 41.95 -20.73
CA ARG A 5 14.95 42.23 -20.85
C ARG A 5 15.63 42.33 -19.48
N THR A 6 15.00 43.02 -18.53
CA THR A 6 15.54 43.14 -17.17
C THR A 6 15.61 41.77 -16.48
N GLN A 7 14.58 40.93 -16.65
CA GLN A 7 14.58 39.57 -16.10
C GLN A 7 15.70 38.71 -16.70
N ILE A 8 15.88 38.71 -18.03
CA ILE A 8 16.96 37.97 -18.71
C ILE A 8 18.34 38.39 -18.19
N ASN A 9 18.57 39.69 -17.98
CA ASN A 9 19.85 40.18 -17.51
C ASN A 9 20.09 39.89 -16.02
N ALA A 10 19.05 39.88 -15.20
CA ALA A 10 19.17 39.67 -13.76
C ALA A 10 19.17 38.18 -13.35
N TRP A 11 18.56 37.30 -14.15
CA TRP A 11 18.39 35.90 -13.77
C TRP A 11 19.73 35.19 -13.58
N ASN A 12 19.96 34.64 -12.40
CA ASN A 12 21.12 33.81 -12.12
C ASN A 12 20.70 32.39 -11.68
N PRO A 13 20.87 31.36 -12.53
CA PRO A 13 20.53 29.99 -12.17
C PRO A 13 21.55 29.31 -11.22
N THR A 14 22.64 29.98 -10.82
CA THR A 14 23.70 29.41 -9.96
C THR A 14 23.17 28.82 -8.65
N ALA A 15 22.08 29.36 -8.10
CA ALA A 15 21.43 28.83 -6.90
C ALA A 15 21.06 27.33 -7.01
N LEU A 16 20.79 26.82 -8.22
CA LEU A 16 20.53 25.39 -8.44
C LEU A 16 21.76 24.52 -8.17
N THR A 17 22.95 25.04 -8.49
CA THR A 17 24.22 24.33 -8.21
C THR A 17 24.53 24.35 -6.72
N ASP A 18 24.37 25.51 -6.07
CA ASP A 18 24.60 25.66 -4.62
C ASP A 18 23.69 24.73 -3.80
N ILE A 19 22.40 24.65 -4.17
CA ILE A 19 21.44 23.74 -3.54
C ILE A 19 21.81 22.28 -3.80
N GLY A 20 22.19 21.94 -5.03
CA GLY A 20 22.63 20.58 -5.38
C GLY A 20 23.85 20.13 -4.56
N ASP A 21 24.85 20.99 -4.42
CA ASP A 21 26.04 20.69 -3.61
C ASP A 21 25.70 20.53 -2.12
N ALA A 22 24.77 21.33 -1.60
CA ALA A 22 24.29 21.20 -0.22
C ALA A 22 23.56 19.87 0.03
N TRP A 23 22.76 19.38 -0.93
CA TRP A 23 22.10 18.08 -0.82
C TRP A 23 23.07 16.90 -0.88
N ILE A 24 24.12 16.97 -1.71
CA ILE A 24 25.20 15.96 -1.73
C ILE A 24 25.92 15.91 -0.37
N ALA A 25 26.24 17.09 0.19
CA ALA A 25 26.87 17.18 1.50
C ALA A 25 25.99 16.57 2.61
N LEU A 26 24.69 16.87 2.61
CA LEU A 26 23.73 16.28 3.54
C LEU A 26 23.68 14.74 3.40
N GLY A 27 23.66 14.23 2.16
CA GLY A 27 23.69 12.79 1.90
C GLY A 27 24.91 12.12 2.53
N THR A 28 26.09 12.71 2.35
CA THR A 28 27.34 12.23 2.95
C THR A 28 27.27 12.20 4.49
N GLU A 29 26.73 13.24 5.12
CA GLU A 29 26.59 13.30 6.58
C GLU A 29 25.65 12.20 7.12
N VAL A 30 24.59 11.87 6.37
CA VAL A 30 23.66 10.77 6.71
C VAL A 30 24.37 9.41 6.61
N GLU A 31 25.09 9.13 5.53
CA GLU A 31 25.84 7.87 5.40
C GLU A 31 26.88 7.67 6.50
N ASP A 32 27.58 8.75 6.88
CA ASP A 32 28.56 8.76 7.97
C ASP A 32 27.90 8.52 9.33
N LEU A 33 26.70 9.07 9.56
CA LEU A 33 25.91 8.83 10.77
C LEU A 33 25.52 7.35 10.88
N PHE A 34 24.94 6.77 9.83
CA PHE A 34 24.51 5.36 9.86
C PHE A 34 25.70 4.39 9.90
N THR A 35 26.83 4.75 9.29
CA THR A 35 28.07 3.99 9.45
C THR A 35 28.57 4.01 10.90
N ARG A 36 28.48 5.14 11.60
CA ARG A 36 28.81 5.20 13.04
C ARG A 36 27.81 4.43 13.90
N TYR A 37 26.52 4.49 13.57
CA TYR A 37 25.48 3.72 14.25
C TYR A 37 25.73 2.21 14.16
N VAL A 38 25.93 1.66 12.95
CA VAL A 38 26.26 0.23 12.76
C VAL A 38 27.51 -0.14 13.56
N ASN A 39 28.57 0.67 13.49
CA ASN A 39 29.79 0.43 14.26
C ASN A 39 29.56 0.42 15.77
N GLY A 40 28.71 1.31 16.28
CA GLY A 40 28.36 1.41 17.69
C GLY A 40 27.53 0.24 18.20
N VAL A 41 26.67 -0.33 17.35
CA VAL A 41 25.91 -1.56 17.68
C VAL A 41 26.81 -2.80 17.60
N THR A 42 27.74 -2.83 16.65
CA THR A 42 28.62 -3.98 16.42
C THR A 42 29.67 -4.17 17.53
N LYS A 43 29.99 -3.10 18.28
CA LYS A 43 31.07 -3.11 19.27
C LYS A 43 30.63 -2.60 20.64
N VAL A 44 30.99 -3.34 21.69
CA VAL A 44 30.85 -2.91 23.09
C VAL A 44 32.24 -2.80 23.70
N ASN A 45 32.61 -1.60 24.18
CA ASN A 45 33.96 -1.30 24.70
C ASN A 45 35.09 -1.69 23.72
N ASP A 46 34.95 -1.35 22.45
CA ASP A 46 35.88 -1.67 21.35
C ASP A 46 36.05 -3.18 21.02
N ALA A 47 35.33 -4.06 21.72
CA ALA A 47 35.27 -5.49 21.41
C ALA A 47 34.05 -5.81 20.53
N TYR A 48 34.19 -6.76 19.61
CA TYR A 48 33.08 -7.27 18.80
C TYR A 48 32.04 -7.93 19.71
N TRP A 49 30.78 -7.54 19.54
CA TRP A 49 29.67 -8.11 20.30
C TRP A 49 29.11 -9.35 19.59
N GLU A 50 29.04 -10.47 20.29
CA GLU A 50 28.64 -11.78 19.73
C GLU A 50 27.42 -12.37 20.45
N GLY A 51 26.75 -13.30 19.77
CA GLY A 51 25.57 -14.03 20.26
C GLY A 51 24.29 -13.64 19.53
N VAL A 52 23.21 -14.41 19.72
CA VAL A 52 21.95 -14.27 18.97
C VAL A 52 21.34 -12.86 19.10
N THR A 53 21.38 -12.26 20.30
CA THR A 53 20.92 -10.88 20.51
C THR A 53 21.82 -9.86 19.80
N ALA A 54 23.12 -10.12 19.73
CA ALA A 54 24.06 -9.26 19.02
C ALA A 54 23.83 -9.32 17.51
N GLU A 55 23.61 -10.52 16.96
CA GLU A 55 23.25 -10.75 15.56
C GLU A 55 21.95 -10.00 15.20
N ALA A 56 20.89 -10.16 15.98
CA ALA A 56 19.61 -9.47 15.75
C ALA A 56 19.77 -7.93 15.75
N ALA A 57 20.50 -7.38 16.72
CA ALA A 57 20.74 -5.95 16.81
C ALA A 57 21.61 -5.44 15.64
N GLN A 58 22.63 -6.19 15.24
CA GLN A 58 23.49 -5.88 14.10
C GLN A 58 22.72 -5.94 12.78
N ASP A 59 21.85 -6.94 12.60
CA ASP A 59 20.99 -7.07 11.43
C ASP A 59 20.03 -5.89 11.32
N ARG A 60 19.39 -5.48 12.43
CA ARG A 60 18.54 -4.27 12.48
C ARG A 60 19.33 -3.02 12.11
N ALA A 61 20.51 -2.81 12.68
CA ALA A 61 21.33 -1.65 12.38
C ALA A 61 21.78 -1.60 10.90
N ASN A 62 22.09 -2.76 10.31
CA ASN A 62 22.43 -2.85 8.88
C ASN A 62 21.22 -2.60 7.99
N ALA A 63 20.03 -3.08 8.37
CA ALA A 63 18.79 -2.79 7.65
C ALA A 63 18.50 -1.28 7.65
N ASP A 64 18.58 -0.62 8.81
CA ASP A 64 18.41 0.83 8.93
C ASP A 64 19.42 1.61 8.07
N LYS A 65 20.68 1.17 8.05
CA LYS A 65 21.71 1.77 7.18
C LYS A 65 21.37 1.62 5.70
N LYS A 66 20.94 0.43 5.26
CA LYS A 66 20.53 0.19 3.87
C LYS A 66 19.39 1.14 3.48
N THR A 67 18.46 1.33 4.40
CA THR A 67 17.36 2.25 4.20
C THR A 67 17.82 3.71 4.11
N ALA A 68 18.76 4.15 4.96
CA ALA A 68 19.34 5.48 4.86
C ALA A 68 20.04 5.71 3.51
N VAL A 69 20.73 4.71 2.97
CA VAL A 69 21.36 4.78 1.63
C VAL A 69 20.33 5.03 0.53
N VAL A 70 19.15 4.39 0.59
CA VAL A 70 18.07 4.66 -0.40
C VAL A 70 17.60 6.11 -0.35
N VAL A 71 17.56 6.73 0.84
CA VAL A 71 17.22 8.16 0.99
C VAL A 71 18.34 9.04 0.43
N VAL A 72 19.60 8.67 0.67
CA VAL A 72 20.78 9.37 0.13
C VAL A 72 20.78 9.30 -1.40
N ASP A 73 20.54 8.14 -2.01
CA ASP A 73 20.43 7.98 -3.46
C ASP A 73 19.35 8.91 -4.06
N ALA A 74 18.22 9.07 -3.37
CA ALA A 74 17.15 9.99 -3.78
C ALA A 74 17.56 11.47 -3.66
N LEU A 75 18.27 11.84 -2.58
CA LEU A 75 18.86 13.18 -2.42
C LEU A 75 19.90 13.48 -3.50
N GLU A 76 20.77 12.51 -3.82
CA GLU A 76 21.77 12.65 -4.88
C GLU A 76 21.13 12.79 -6.26
N ALA A 77 20.06 12.03 -6.55
CA ALA A 77 19.31 12.17 -7.80
C ALA A 77 18.71 13.58 -7.95
N LEU A 78 18.12 14.11 -6.87
CA LEU A 78 17.62 15.49 -6.81
C LEU A 78 18.73 16.53 -7.01
N ALA A 79 19.87 16.34 -6.36
CA ALA A 79 21.04 17.21 -6.48
C ALA A 79 21.57 17.26 -7.92
N ASN A 80 21.72 16.09 -8.54
CA ASN A 80 22.14 15.97 -9.92
C ASN A 80 21.14 16.62 -10.87
N ARG A 81 19.83 16.45 -10.63
CA ARG A 81 18.79 17.13 -11.42
C ARG A 81 18.85 18.65 -11.30
N ALA A 82 19.08 19.19 -10.11
CA ALA A 82 19.25 20.63 -9.89
C ALA A 82 20.47 21.17 -10.64
N LYS A 83 21.63 20.50 -10.50
CA LYS A 83 22.88 20.85 -11.20
C LYS A 83 22.74 20.77 -12.73
N GLN A 84 22.03 19.76 -13.23
CA GLN A 84 21.68 19.69 -14.65
C GLN A 84 20.77 20.85 -15.07
N GLY A 85 19.79 21.20 -14.23
CA GLY A 85 18.87 22.32 -14.46
C GLY A 85 19.58 23.67 -14.60
N PHE A 86 20.68 23.89 -13.88
CA PHE A 86 21.54 25.06 -14.11
C PHE A 86 21.98 25.16 -15.57
N HIS A 87 22.53 24.07 -16.13
CA HIS A 87 23.02 24.07 -17.52
C HIS A 87 21.87 24.21 -18.54
N GLU A 88 20.72 23.58 -18.27
CA GLU A 88 19.53 23.66 -19.12
C GLU A 88 18.96 25.08 -19.21
N VAL A 89 18.99 25.84 -18.11
CA VAL A 89 18.48 27.22 -18.05
C VAL A 89 19.55 28.23 -18.48
N ASP A 90 20.79 28.08 -18.05
CA ASP A 90 21.86 29.04 -18.34
C ASP A 90 22.17 29.09 -19.85
N ALA A 91 22.21 27.95 -20.54
CA ALA A 91 22.52 27.93 -21.98
C ALA A 91 21.59 28.83 -22.84
N PRO A 92 20.25 28.68 -22.82
CA PRO A 92 19.36 29.59 -23.55
C PRO A 92 19.36 31.02 -22.99
N LEU A 93 19.57 31.21 -21.69
CA LEU A 93 19.66 32.54 -21.08
C LEU A 93 20.89 33.32 -21.60
N GLN A 94 22.03 32.66 -21.69
CA GLN A 94 23.24 33.23 -22.28
C GLN A 94 23.02 33.51 -23.77
N ARG A 95 22.37 32.62 -24.53
CA ARG A 95 22.03 32.90 -25.94
C ARG A 95 21.18 34.16 -26.07
N ALA A 96 20.15 34.33 -25.23
CA ALA A 96 19.32 35.53 -25.24
C ALA A 96 20.13 36.81 -24.92
N ARG A 97 21.00 36.77 -23.91
CA ARG A 97 21.91 37.91 -23.57
C ARG A 97 22.86 38.27 -24.70
N HIS A 98 23.45 37.26 -25.35
CA HIS A 98 24.33 37.47 -26.49
C HIS A 98 23.54 38.02 -27.69
N ALA A 99 22.33 37.54 -27.95
CA ALA A 99 21.48 38.02 -29.04
C ALA A 99 21.01 39.47 -28.83
N ILE A 100 20.65 39.84 -27.60
CA ILE A 100 20.34 41.24 -27.23
C ILE A 100 21.56 42.13 -27.51
N THR A 101 22.73 41.74 -26.99
CA THR A 101 23.98 42.48 -27.19
C THR A 101 24.37 42.57 -28.67
N GLY A 102 24.17 41.49 -29.42
CA GLY A 102 24.42 41.40 -30.86
C GLY A 102 23.51 42.31 -31.69
N ALA A 103 22.21 42.34 -31.38
CA ALA A 103 21.26 43.24 -32.01
C ALA A 103 21.61 44.72 -31.75
N GLU A 104 22.01 45.06 -30.52
CA GLU A 104 22.43 46.42 -30.18
C GLU A 104 23.75 46.80 -30.85
N ALA A 105 24.72 45.89 -30.93
CA ALA A 105 25.96 46.11 -31.66
C ALA A 105 25.73 46.28 -33.17
N ALA A 106 24.70 45.62 -33.71
CA ALA A 106 24.24 45.82 -35.09
C ALA A 106 23.45 47.13 -35.28
N GLY A 107 23.22 47.92 -34.23
CA GLY A 107 22.55 49.24 -34.29
C GLY A 107 21.02 49.19 -34.18
N PHE A 108 20.45 48.07 -33.76
CA PHE A 108 19.02 47.99 -33.42
C PHE A 108 18.78 48.36 -31.95
N LEU A 109 17.54 48.70 -31.61
CA LEU A 109 17.11 48.91 -30.23
C LEU A 109 16.31 47.70 -29.74
N VAL A 110 16.66 47.19 -28.56
CA VAL A 110 15.90 46.10 -27.91
C VAL A 110 15.12 46.66 -26.72
N SER A 111 13.80 46.59 -26.82
CA SER A 111 12.88 47.06 -25.78
C SER A 111 12.80 46.12 -24.56
N GLU A 112 12.15 46.57 -23.48
CA GLU A 112 11.94 45.74 -22.28
C GLU A 112 11.14 44.45 -22.58
N ASN A 113 10.24 44.50 -23.57
CA ASN A 113 9.44 43.35 -24.00
C ASN A 113 10.12 42.52 -25.10
N LEU A 114 11.45 42.65 -25.25
CA LEU A 114 12.27 41.93 -26.24
C LEU A 114 11.94 42.23 -27.73
N GLY A 115 11.13 43.26 -27.98
CA GLY A 115 10.91 43.77 -29.33
C GLY A 115 12.17 44.45 -29.87
N VAL A 116 12.57 44.11 -31.09
CA VAL A 116 13.70 44.72 -31.80
C VAL A 116 13.17 45.75 -32.79
N THR A 117 13.71 46.96 -32.75
CA THR A 117 13.33 48.05 -33.67
C THR A 117 14.55 48.66 -34.34
N ASP A 118 14.39 49.09 -35.59
CA ASP A 118 15.40 49.88 -36.29
C ASP A 118 15.08 51.38 -36.20
N THR A 119 16.13 52.20 -36.11
CA THR A 119 16.05 53.66 -36.12
C THR A 119 16.34 54.26 -37.51
N ALA A 120 16.74 53.42 -38.48
CA ALA A 120 16.97 53.84 -39.86
C ALA A 120 15.69 54.34 -40.53
N THR A 121 15.78 55.45 -41.27
CA THR A 121 14.61 56.11 -41.89
C THR A 121 14.15 55.40 -43.17
N ASN A 122 15.04 54.71 -43.88
CA ASN A 122 14.77 53.91 -45.09
C ASN A 122 15.64 52.64 -45.08
N PRO A 123 15.32 51.63 -44.26
CA PRO A 123 16.09 50.38 -44.23
C PRO A 123 15.93 49.64 -45.57
N ASP A 124 17.02 49.03 -46.04
CA ASP A 124 16.96 48.10 -47.17
C ASP A 124 16.38 46.74 -46.75
N GLU A 125 16.11 45.87 -47.72
CA GLU A 125 15.51 44.55 -47.46
C GLU A 125 16.39 43.68 -46.54
N GLN A 126 17.71 43.75 -46.69
CA GLN A 126 18.65 43.00 -45.85
C GLN A 126 18.57 43.45 -44.39
N ARG A 127 18.50 44.77 -44.15
CA ARG A 127 18.40 45.35 -42.81
C ARG A 127 17.11 44.94 -42.11
N VAL A 128 16.00 44.90 -42.85
CA VAL A 128 14.71 44.41 -42.33
C VAL A 128 14.80 42.93 -41.97
N GLN A 129 15.46 42.11 -42.80
CA GLN A 129 15.68 40.69 -42.53
C GLN A 129 16.55 40.48 -41.29
N ASP A 130 17.68 41.18 -41.17
CA ASP A 130 18.57 41.10 -40.00
C ASP A 130 17.83 41.44 -38.70
N MET A 131 16.96 42.48 -38.73
CA MET A 131 16.13 42.86 -37.58
C MET A 131 15.18 41.73 -37.17
N GLN A 132 14.52 41.08 -38.13
CA GLN A 132 13.60 39.98 -37.88
C GLN A 132 14.33 38.74 -37.35
N ASP A 133 15.53 38.47 -37.86
CA ASP A 133 16.36 37.36 -37.39
C ASP A 133 16.85 37.57 -35.95
N TRP A 134 17.28 38.79 -35.60
CA TRP A 134 17.59 39.13 -34.21
C TRP A 134 16.37 39.03 -33.30
N HIS A 135 15.22 39.54 -33.74
CA HIS A 135 14.00 39.45 -32.94
C HIS A 135 13.65 38.00 -32.65
N ARG A 136 13.67 37.14 -33.67
CA ARG A 136 13.42 35.70 -33.56
C ARG A 136 14.40 35.01 -32.62
N GLU A 137 15.71 35.24 -32.79
CA GLU A 137 16.73 34.62 -31.93
C GLU A 137 16.56 35.01 -30.45
N ILE A 138 16.26 36.28 -30.17
CA ILE A 138 16.01 36.77 -28.81
C ILE A 138 14.74 36.11 -28.24
N THR A 139 13.62 36.10 -28.99
CA THR A 139 12.36 35.54 -28.50
C THR A 139 12.43 34.02 -28.33
N ASP A 140 13.08 33.32 -29.25
CA ASP A 140 13.23 31.86 -29.20
C ASP A 140 14.12 31.47 -28.01
N SER A 141 15.25 32.16 -27.81
CA SER A 141 16.14 31.91 -26.68
C SER A 141 15.49 32.25 -25.34
N ALA A 142 14.73 33.34 -25.25
CA ALA A 142 13.98 33.70 -24.04
C ALA A 142 12.89 32.67 -23.71
N THR A 143 12.14 32.22 -24.72
CA THR A 143 11.11 31.19 -24.56
C THR A 143 11.72 29.86 -24.15
N ALA A 144 12.85 29.47 -24.74
CA ALA A 144 13.58 28.27 -24.36
C ALA A 144 14.06 28.32 -22.90
N ALA A 145 14.51 29.49 -22.41
CA ALA A 145 14.89 29.66 -21.02
C ALA A 145 13.69 29.51 -20.06
N GLU A 146 12.54 30.11 -20.37
CA GLU A 146 11.31 29.97 -19.58
C GLU A 146 10.81 28.50 -19.54
N GLN A 147 10.85 27.81 -20.68
CA GLN A 147 10.47 26.39 -20.76
C GLN A 147 11.45 25.49 -19.98
N ALA A 148 12.75 25.75 -20.09
CA ALA A 148 13.77 25.01 -19.35
C ALA A 148 13.54 25.18 -17.84
N ASP A 149 13.31 26.40 -17.36
CA ASP A 149 13.03 26.65 -15.94
C ASP A 149 11.78 25.94 -15.45
N GLN A 150 10.67 26.02 -16.20
CA GLN A 150 9.44 25.33 -15.83
C GLN A 150 9.65 23.81 -15.77
N THR A 151 10.40 23.24 -16.71
CA THR A 151 10.78 21.80 -16.73
C THR A 151 11.61 21.43 -15.51
N VAL A 152 12.59 22.28 -15.13
CA VAL A 152 13.42 22.07 -13.93
C VAL A 152 12.55 22.13 -12.68
N LYS A 153 11.68 23.13 -12.56
CA LYS A 153 10.77 23.31 -11.44
C LYS A 153 9.85 22.10 -11.25
N ASP A 154 9.24 21.61 -12.32
CA ASP A 154 8.35 20.46 -12.24
C ASP A 154 9.10 19.18 -11.86
N ALA A 155 10.29 18.97 -12.41
CA ALA A 155 11.15 17.85 -12.03
C ALA A 155 11.60 17.92 -10.56
N LEU A 156 11.94 19.11 -10.04
CA LEU A 156 12.29 19.29 -8.63
C LEU A 156 11.10 19.10 -7.70
N ASN A 157 9.89 19.51 -8.11
CA ASN A 157 8.66 19.23 -7.36
C ASN A 157 8.37 17.73 -7.30
N ALA A 158 8.47 17.03 -8.43
CA ALA A 158 8.29 15.59 -8.48
C ALA A 158 9.36 14.86 -7.65
N GLY A 159 10.62 15.30 -7.75
CA GLY A 159 11.70 14.74 -6.93
C GLY A 159 11.49 15.00 -5.44
N ARG A 160 10.98 16.17 -5.04
CA ARG A 160 10.59 16.44 -3.64
C ARG A 160 9.50 15.49 -3.16
N GLU A 161 8.50 15.21 -3.99
CA GLU A 161 7.44 14.24 -3.67
C GLU A 161 7.98 12.82 -3.55
N ALA A 162 8.84 12.40 -4.47
CA ALA A 162 9.53 11.11 -4.39
C ALA A 162 10.41 11.00 -3.14
N LEU A 163 11.14 12.06 -2.80
CA LEU A 163 11.95 12.11 -1.58
C LEU A 163 11.07 12.02 -0.33
N ARG A 164 9.94 12.75 -0.29
CA ARG A 164 8.97 12.65 0.80
C ARG A 164 8.45 11.23 0.94
N ALA A 165 8.10 10.56 -0.17
CA ALA A 165 7.69 9.15 -0.16
C ALA A 165 8.78 8.25 0.45
N LYS A 166 10.05 8.44 0.07
CA LYS A 166 11.17 7.70 0.69
C LYS A 166 11.30 7.96 2.19
N PHE A 167 11.12 9.19 2.66
CA PHE A 167 11.13 9.52 4.09
C PHE A 167 9.88 9.04 4.85
N THR A 168 8.79 8.75 4.14
CA THR A 168 7.53 8.28 4.74
C THR A 168 7.39 6.76 4.69
N SER A 169 8.29 6.02 4.04
CA SER A 169 8.10 4.58 3.94
C SER A 169 8.18 3.90 5.31
N ALA A 170 7.24 3.00 5.58
CA ALA A 170 7.25 2.14 6.77
C ALA A 170 8.54 1.27 6.83
N ALA A 171 9.19 1.06 5.69
CA ALA A 171 10.52 0.45 5.58
C ALA A 171 11.66 1.30 6.22
N THR A 172 11.38 2.55 6.61
CA THR A 172 12.36 3.51 7.18
C THR A 172 12.07 3.99 8.60
N LEU A 173 10.85 3.80 9.13
CA LEU A 173 10.37 4.60 10.27
C LEU A 173 10.27 3.86 11.61
N GLY A 174 10.43 2.54 11.63
CA GLY A 174 10.50 1.75 12.86
C GLY A 174 9.25 1.81 13.76
N ALA A 175 9.38 1.23 14.96
CA ALA A 175 8.29 0.97 15.89
C ALA A 175 7.52 2.21 16.36
N ASP A 176 8.21 3.30 16.67
CA ASP A 176 7.62 4.46 17.35
C ASP A 176 6.66 5.22 16.43
N GLN A 177 7.01 5.35 15.16
CA GLN A 177 6.13 6.00 14.19
C GLN A 177 4.93 5.12 13.88
N GLY A 178 5.13 3.80 13.71
CA GLY A 178 4.02 2.86 13.54
C GLY A 178 3.05 2.90 14.71
N ARG A 179 3.55 2.92 15.94
CA ARG A 179 2.72 3.05 17.14
C ARG A 179 1.96 4.37 17.20
N SER A 180 2.61 5.48 16.84
CA SER A 180 1.95 6.81 16.82
C SER A 180 0.83 6.85 15.78
N ASP A 181 1.09 6.41 14.55
CA ASP A 181 0.11 6.46 13.47
C ASP A 181 -1.05 5.52 13.74
N ALA A 182 -0.76 4.32 14.24
CA ALA A 182 -1.74 3.33 14.63
C ALA A 182 -2.63 3.83 15.79
N ALA A 183 -2.07 4.58 16.75
CA ALA A 183 -2.83 5.18 17.84
C ALA A 183 -3.75 6.32 17.34
N ASP A 184 -3.24 7.18 16.46
CA ASP A 184 -4.04 8.26 15.87
C ASP A 184 -5.17 7.71 14.99
N LEU A 185 -4.88 6.65 14.22
CA LEU A 185 -5.89 5.90 13.46
C LEU A 185 -6.98 5.36 14.39
N ALA A 186 -6.59 4.64 15.45
CA ALA A 186 -7.51 3.99 16.39
C ALA A 186 -8.38 5.00 17.18
N ALA A 187 -7.87 6.21 17.40
CA ALA A 187 -8.53 7.26 18.18
C ALA A 187 -9.38 8.19 17.32
N ASN A 188 -8.86 8.67 16.19
CA ASN A 188 -9.53 9.64 15.33
C ASN A 188 -9.05 9.57 13.87
N PRO A 189 -9.59 8.63 13.06
CA PRO A 189 -9.15 8.39 11.69
C PRO A 189 -9.29 9.62 10.77
N GLU A 190 -10.27 10.50 11.03
CA GLU A 190 -10.51 11.71 10.24
C GLU A 190 -9.43 12.79 10.43
N SER A 191 -8.60 12.66 11.46
CA SER A 191 -7.52 13.63 11.77
C SER A 191 -6.14 13.21 11.29
N LEU A 192 -6.03 12.06 10.60
CA LEU A 192 -4.76 11.57 10.08
C LEU A 192 -4.15 12.59 9.12
N THR A 193 -2.86 12.87 9.29
CA THR A 193 -2.14 13.76 8.39
C THR A 193 -1.90 13.07 7.03
N PRO A 194 -1.67 13.83 5.95
CA PRO A 194 -1.32 13.24 4.65
C PRO A 194 -0.09 12.33 4.70
N GLU A 195 0.87 12.62 5.58
CA GLU A 195 2.02 11.75 5.80
C GLU A 195 1.59 10.44 6.42
N GLN A 196 0.77 10.44 7.48
CA GLN A 196 0.29 9.22 8.14
C GLN A 196 -0.47 8.32 7.16
N ILE A 197 -1.36 8.91 6.36
CA ILE A 197 -2.07 8.22 5.27
C ILE A 197 -1.08 7.56 4.30
N ALA A 198 -0.06 8.29 3.85
CA ALA A 198 0.93 7.74 2.94
C ALA A 198 1.67 6.53 3.54
N ARG A 199 1.97 6.54 4.85
CA ARG A 199 2.67 5.42 5.50
C ARG A 199 1.81 4.18 5.66
N ILE A 200 0.55 4.36 6.06
CA ILE A 200 -0.43 3.26 6.14
C ILE A 200 -0.55 2.62 4.75
N ASN A 201 -0.71 3.44 3.72
CA ASN A 201 -0.84 2.96 2.35
C ASN A 201 0.42 2.21 1.87
N GLU A 202 1.61 2.75 2.13
CA GLU A 202 2.87 2.14 1.68
C GLU A 202 3.20 0.84 2.45
N ALA A 203 2.93 0.80 3.76
CA ALA A 203 3.13 -0.40 4.59
C ALA A 203 2.31 -1.59 4.09
N ALA A 204 1.17 -1.32 3.47
CA ALA A 204 0.20 -2.31 3.00
C ALA A 204 0.47 -2.81 1.58
N THR A 205 1.69 -2.64 1.06
CA THR A 205 2.06 -3.05 -0.30
C THR A 205 3.17 -4.11 -0.31
N LEU A 206 3.16 -4.94 -1.35
CA LEU A 206 4.20 -5.90 -1.69
C LEU A 206 4.72 -5.65 -3.11
N THR A 207 5.91 -6.15 -3.41
CA THR A 207 6.40 -6.19 -4.80
C THR A 207 5.67 -7.28 -5.59
N PRO A 208 5.60 -7.20 -6.93
CA PRO A 208 5.01 -8.26 -7.75
C PRO A 208 5.60 -9.63 -7.45
N GLU A 209 6.92 -9.72 -7.29
CA GLU A 209 7.59 -11.00 -6.98
C GLU A 209 7.21 -11.56 -5.60
N GLN A 210 6.85 -10.69 -4.65
CA GLN A 210 6.36 -11.11 -3.34
C GLN A 210 4.91 -11.60 -3.43
N LEU A 211 4.06 -10.94 -4.22
CA LEU A 211 2.69 -11.39 -4.49
C LEU A 211 2.68 -12.76 -5.19
N ASP A 212 3.48 -12.93 -6.24
CA ASP A 212 3.63 -14.20 -6.97
C ASP A 212 4.10 -15.32 -6.03
N ALA A 213 5.01 -15.00 -5.10
CA ALA A 213 5.48 -15.95 -4.09
C ALA A 213 4.33 -16.40 -3.17
N LEU A 214 3.53 -15.47 -2.65
CA LEU A 214 2.39 -15.78 -1.79
C LEU A 214 1.33 -16.61 -2.53
N GLU A 215 0.99 -16.25 -3.77
CA GLU A 215 0.03 -16.98 -4.61
C GLU A 215 0.49 -18.42 -4.90
N SER A 216 1.81 -18.63 -4.94
CA SER A 216 2.46 -19.94 -5.08
C SER A 216 2.60 -20.71 -3.75
N GLY A 217 2.16 -20.15 -2.61
CA GLY A 217 2.35 -20.72 -1.26
C GLY A 217 3.79 -20.68 -0.75
N ILE A 218 4.66 -19.88 -1.40
CA ILE A 218 6.07 -19.67 -1.07
C ILE A 218 6.19 -18.47 -0.12
N PRO A 219 7.08 -18.51 0.90
CA PRO A 219 7.27 -17.37 1.78
C PRO A 219 7.75 -16.10 1.05
N ALA A 220 7.09 -14.98 1.32
CA ALA A 220 7.53 -13.65 0.92
C ALA A 220 8.20 -12.95 2.11
N THR A 221 9.45 -12.52 1.96
CA THR A 221 10.17 -11.80 3.01
C THR A 221 10.02 -10.29 2.84
N ILE A 222 9.49 -9.62 3.86
CA ILE A 222 9.36 -8.16 3.96
C ILE A 222 10.41 -7.57 4.93
N PRO A 223 10.73 -6.27 4.81
CA PRO A 223 11.55 -5.57 5.78
C PRO A 223 11.02 -5.70 7.22
N ALA A 224 11.91 -5.89 8.20
CA ALA A 224 11.53 -5.99 9.61
C ALA A 224 10.72 -4.80 10.12
N SER A 225 11.05 -3.57 9.69
CA SER A 225 10.31 -2.37 10.09
C SER A 225 8.90 -2.29 9.48
N GLN A 226 8.70 -2.89 8.29
CA GLN A 226 7.36 -3.01 7.69
C GLN A 226 6.51 -3.98 8.52
N MET A 227 7.04 -5.16 8.87
CA MET A 227 6.35 -6.11 9.76
C MET A 227 6.05 -5.49 11.13
N GLU A 228 7.00 -4.76 11.70
CA GLU A 228 6.83 -4.05 12.96
C GLU A 228 5.71 -3.01 12.87
N TYR A 229 5.66 -2.21 11.80
CA TYR A 229 4.60 -1.23 11.55
C TYR A 229 3.22 -1.91 11.44
N LEU A 230 3.12 -2.96 10.62
CA LEU A 230 1.87 -3.69 10.42
C LEU A 230 1.37 -4.34 11.72
N ASN A 231 2.28 -4.93 12.51
CA ASN A 231 1.93 -5.46 13.82
C ASN A 231 1.46 -4.36 14.78
N GLN A 232 2.13 -3.20 14.85
CA GLN A 232 1.64 -2.09 15.70
C GLN A 232 0.29 -1.54 15.23
N LEU A 233 0.05 -1.50 13.93
CA LEU A 233 -1.24 -1.13 13.34
C LEU A 233 -2.36 -2.06 13.80
N SER A 234 -2.11 -3.37 13.76
CA SER A 234 -3.04 -4.37 14.24
C SER A 234 -3.30 -4.24 15.75
N ARG A 235 -2.24 -4.15 16.55
CA ARG A 235 -2.32 -4.07 18.03
C ARG A 235 -2.95 -2.78 18.55
N SER A 236 -2.92 -1.68 17.81
CA SER A 236 -3.61 -0.46 18.25
C SER A 236 -5.13 -0.59 18.23
N LEU A 237 -5.64 -1.61 17.54
CA LEU A 237 -7.06 -1.91 17.42
C LEU A 237 -7.50 -3.02 18.39
N ASP A 238 -6.58 -3.59 19.18
CA ASP A 238 -6.93 -4.52 20.26
C ASP A 238 -7.97 -3.89 21.20
N GLY A 239 -8.94 -4.70 21.63
CA GLY A 239 -10.08 -4.32 22.46
C GLY A 239 -11.25 -3.68 21.72
N LYS A 240 -11.15 -3.43 20.41
CA LYS A 240 -12.28 -2.98 19.58
C LYS A 240 -12.96 -4.17 18.92
N SER A 241 -14.28 -4.22 18.89
CA SER A 241 -14.99 -5.28 18.17
C SER A 241 -14.79 -5.15 16.64
N PRO A 242 -15.00 -6.23 15.87
CA PRO A 242 -14.91 -6.16 14.41
C PRO A 242 -15.82 -5.08 13.78
N GLN A 243 -17.02 -4.86 14.32
CA GLN A 243 -17.90 -3.78 13.87
C GLN A 243 -17.36 -2.39 14.20
N GLU A 244 -16.71 -2.21 15.34
CA GLU A 244 -16.08 -0.93 15.69
C GLU A 244 -14.88 -0.64 14.77
N ILE A 245 -14.12 -1.67 14.40
CA ILE A 245 -13.02 -1.55 13.42
C ILE A 245 -13.55 -1.21 12.04
N GLN A 246 -14.60 -1.90 11.57
CA GLN A 246 -15.28 -1.61 10.31
C GLN A 246 -15.79 -0.16 10.25
N GLN A 247 -16.44 0.32 11.32
CA GLN A 247 -16.92 1.71 11.41
C GLN A 247 -15.79 2.74 11.46
N LEU A 248 -14.62 2.36 11.97
CA LEU A 248 -13.42 3.20 11.94
C LEU A 248 -12.89 3.30 10.51
N MET A 249 -12.80 2.17 9.83
CA MET A 249 -12.38 2.06 8.44
C MET A 249 -13.28 2.85 7.48
N ASP A 250 -14.60 2.88 7.71
CA ASP A 250 -15.56 3.66 6.91
C ASP A 250 -15.33 5.18 6.95
N LYS A 251 -14.56 5.68 7.92
CA LYS A 251 -14.21 7.10 8.04
C LYS A 251 -12.93 7.46 7.30
N LEU A 252 -12.21 6.47 6.78
CA LEU A 252 -10.95 6.67 6.08
C LEU A 252 -11.18 7.02 4.61
N PRO A 253 -10.22 7.68 3.95
CA PRO A 253 -10.19 7.73 2.49
C PRO A 253 -10.20 6.30 1.90
N PRO A 254 -10.87 6.06 0.74
CA PRO A 254 -11.02 4.72 0.18
C PRO A 254 -9.70 3.94 0.00
N ASP A 255 -8.63 4.60 -0.46
CA ASP A 255 -7.33 3.94 -0.62
C ASP A 255 -6.71 3.54 0.73
N THR A 256 -6.98 4.28 1.79
CA THR A 256 -6.48 3.97 3.14
C THR A 256 -7.32 2.93 3.83
N GLN A 257 -8.64 2.90 3.58
CA GLN A 257 -9.49 1.79 3.99
C GLN A 257 -8.97 0.47 3.40
N ARG A 258 -8.67 0.46 2.10
CA ARG A 258 -8.08 -0.68 1.40
C ARG A 258 -6.72 -1.08 1.97
N ALA A 259 -5.86 -0.11 2.23
CA ALA A 259 -4.55 -0.38 2.86
C ALA A 259 -4.66 -1.01 4.25
N VAL A 260 -5.62 -0.60 5.09
CA VAL A 260 -5.84 -1.22 6.40
C VAL A 260 -6.32 -2.67 6.25
N ALA A 261 -7.22 -2.95 5.31
CA ALA A 261 -7.64 -4.32 5.00
C ALA A 261 -6.48 -5.20 4.53
N ASN A 262 -5.71 -4.73 3.54
CA ASN A 262 -4.50 -5.42 3.04
C ASN A 262 -3.50 -5.65 4.18
N SER A 263 -3.38 -4.71 5.13
CA SER A 263 -2.51 -4.87 6.29
C SER A 263 -2.92 -6.05 7.17
N PHE A 264 -4.23 -6.29 7.37
CA PHE A 264 -4.72 -7.45 8.13
C PHE A 264 -4.45 -8.78 7.41
N GLN A 265 -4.62 -8.81 6.09
CA GLN A 265 -4.27 -9.98 5.28
C GLN A 265 -2.77 -10.27 5.34
N LEU A 266 -1.92 -9.23 5.24
CA LEU A 266 -0.47 -9.38 5.35
C LEU A 266 -0.01 -9.89 6.71
N VAL A 267 -0.50 -9.32 7.83
CA VAL A 267 -0.08 -9.78 9.16
C VAL A 267 -0.63 -11.15 9.52
N SER A 268 -1.79 -11.54 8.97
CA SER A 268 -2.37 -12.85 9.21
C SER A 268 -1.77 -13.96 8.35
N ASN A 269 -1.03 -13.64 7.30
CA ASN A 269 -0.46 -14.65 6.40
C ASN A 269 0.86 -15.22 6.94
N GLU A 270 0.89 -16.51 7.30
CA GLU A 270 2.09 -17.18 7.82
C GLU A 270 3.27 -17.22 6.84
N LYS A 271 3.02 -17.06 5.54
CA LYS A 271 4.05 -17.01 4.48
C LYS A 271 4.70 -15.64 4.39
N VAL A 272 4.10 -14.60 4.97
CA VAL A 272 4.76 -13.30 5.12
C VAL A 272 5.77 -13.39 6.26
N THR A 273 7.05 -13.22 5.95
CA THR A 273 8.17 -13.34 6.90
C THR A 273 8.92 -12.03 7.05
N ALA A 274 9.46 -11.77 8.23
CA ALA A 274 10.30 -10.59 8.45
C ALA A 274 11.78 -10.90 8.19
N SER A 275 12.54 -9.91 7.72
CA SER A 275 13.97 -10.03 7.44
C SER A 275 14.88 -10.18 8.68
N VAL A 276 14.34 -10.26 9.89
CA VAL A 276 15.09 -10.35 11.16
C VAL A 276 14.83 -11.69 11.85
N LYS A 277 15.83 -12.19 12.60
CA LYS A 277 15.69 -13.35 13.49
C LYS A 277 16.08 -12.97 14.91
N GLY A 278 15.20 -13.25 15.88
CA GLY A 278 15.52 -13.13 17.31
C GLY A 278 15.26 -11.78 17.98
N ASP A 279 14.65 -10.81 17.28
CA ASP A 279 14.06 -9.62 17.91
C ASP A 279 12.69 -9.99 18.49
N SER A 280 12.50 -9.86 19.80
CA SER A 280 11.23 -10.22 20.46
C SER A 280 10.12 -9.19 20.22
N GLU A 281 10.45 -7.99 19.75
CA GLU A 281 9.47 -6.93 19.48
C GLU A 281 8.91 -6.99 18.06
N VAL A 282 9.57 -7.73 17.16
CA VAL A 282 9.16 -7.90 15.76
C VAL A 282 8.75 -9.36 15.51
N PRO A 283 7.49 -9.63 15.16
CA PRO A 283 7.08 -10.96 14.73
C PRO A 283 7.93 -11.43 13.54
N THR A 284 8.49 -12.64 13.63
CA THR A 284 9.33 -13.17 12.55
C THR A 284 8.53 -13.69 11.35
N LYS A 285 7.25 -13.99 11.56
CA LYS A 285 6.27 -14.39 10.54
C LYS A 285 4.89 -13.83 10.90
N GLY A 286 4.03 -13.72 9.90
CA GLY A 286 2.60 -13.50 10.09
C GLY A 286 1.90 -14.70 10.72
N GLY A 287 0.59 -14.57 10.89
CA GLY A 287 -0.32 -15.60 11.37
C GLY A 287 -1.54 -15.00 12.04
N ILE A 288 -2.60 -15.80 12.20
CA ILE A 288 -3.87 -15.34 12.82
C ILE A 288 -3.67 -14.60 14.14
N GLY A 289 -2.73 -15.05 14.96
CA GLY A 289 -2.42 -14.46 16.26
C GLY A 289 -1.82 -13.06 16.18
N LEU A 290 -1.61 -12.47 15.00
CA LEU A 290 -1.21 -11.07 14.80
C LEU A 290 -2.38 -10.15 14.42
N LEU A 291 -3.59 -10.66 14.23
CA LEU A 291 -4.78 -9.85 14.05
C LEU A 291 -5.17 -9.12 15.36
N PRO A 292 -6.05 -8.10 15.28
CA PRO A 292 -6.66 -7.52 16.47
C PRO A 292 -7.36 -8.60 17.30
N ASP A 293 -7.19 -8.57 18.62
CA ASP A 293 -7.64 -9.64 19.53
C ASP A 293 -9.11 -10.07 19.35
N GLN A 294 -10.03 -9.13 19.15
CA GLN A 294 -11.46 -9.44 18.94
C GLN A 294 -11.77 -9.99 17.54
N ILE A 295 -10.94 -9.71 16.53
CA ILE A 295 -11.05 -10.36 15.21
C ILE A 295 -10.61 -11.83 15.36
N GLU A 296 -9.46 -12.07 15.98
CA GLU A 296 -8.98 -13.43 16.27
C GLU A 296 -10.01 -14.22 17.09
N GLU A 297 -10.55 -13.64 18.16
CA GLU A 297 -11.56 -14.27 19.02
C GLU A 297 -12.84 -14.61 18.23
N SER A 298 -13.32 -13.70 17.39
CA SER A 298 -14.53 -13.94 16.58
C SER A 298 -14.37 -15.09 15.58
N LEU A 299 -13.18 -15.22 14.98
CA LEU A 299 -12.86 -16.24 13.97
C LEU A 299 -12.53 -17.61 14.57
N THR A 300 -12.10 -17.68 15.83
CA THR A 300 -11.62 -18.90 16.49
C THR A 300 -12.51 -19.41 17.61
N ARG A 301 -13.62 -18.72 17.90
CA ARG A 301 -14.59 -19.12 18.92
C ARG A 301 -15.14 -20.53 18.67
N ASP A 302 -15.34 -21.28 19.76
CA ASP A 302 -15.81 -22.67 19.72
C ASP A 302 -17.34 -22.81 19.75
N ASP A 303 -18.05 -21.69 19.89
CA ASP A 303 -19.50 -21.62 19.98
C ASP A 303 -20.15 -20.93 18.77
N LEU A 304 -19.49 -20.94 17.60
CA LEU A 304 -20.05 -20.41 16.34
C LEU A 304 -21.46 -20.96 16.07
N VAL A 305 -21.63 -22.27 16.25
CA VAL A 305 -22.90 -22.98 16.11
C VAL A 305 -23.18 -23.77 17.39
N VAL A 306 -24.27 -23.44 18.08
CA VAL A 306 -24.72 -24.16 19.28
C VAL A 306 -26.06 -24.83 18.99
N THR A 307 -26.09 -26.16 19.08
CA THR A 307 -27.33 -26.94 18.97
C THR A 307 -27.80 -27.41 20.36
N GLY A 308 -29.11 -27.46 20.57
CA GLY A 308 -29.67 -27.79 21.87
C GLY A 308 -31.19 -27.89 21.87
N PHE A 309 -31.77 -27.61 23.04
CA PHE A 309 -33.22 -27.53 23.22
C PHE A 309 -33.58 -26.28 24.02
N GLU A 310 -34.49 -25.48 23.48
CA GLU A 310 -35.09 -24.34 24.17
C GLU A 310 -36.53 -24.66 24.56
N GLY A 311 -36.99 -24.06 25.66
CA GLY A 311 -38.33 -24.33 26.16
C GLY A 311 -39.06 -23.12 26.71
N THR A 312 -40.36 -23.08 26.47
CA THR A 312 -41.30 -22.15 27.10
C THR A 312 -42.37 -22.95 27.85
N GLY A 313 -42.41 -22.83 29.18
CA GLY A 313 -43.33 -23.63 30.01
C GLY A 313 -42.98 -25.13 30.01
N TYR A 314 -43.90 -25.97 29.51
CA TYR A 314 -43.73 -27.44 29.44
C TYR A 314 -43.29 -27.94 28.06
N SER A 315 -43.09 -27.05 27.09
CA SER A 315 -42.68 -27.42 25.72
C SER A 315 -41.17 -27.25 25.57
N LEU A 316 -40.50 -28.27 25.05
CA LEU A 316 -39.10 -28.24 24.61
C LEU A 316 -39.10 -28.41 23.09
N ALA A 317 -38.34 -27.58 22.39
CA ALA A 317 -38.12 -27.67 20.95
C ALA A 317 -36.61 -27.65 20.66
N PRO A 318 -36.15 -28.34 19.61
CA PRO A 318 -34.76 -28.24 19.18
C PRO A 318 -34.41 -26.78 18.87
N SER A 319 -33.17 -26.39 19.17
CA SER A 319 -32.66 -25.05 18.93
C SER A 319 -31.30 -25.10 18.25
N THR A 320 -31.08 -24.21 17.29
CA THR A 320 -29.78 -23.88 16.71
C THR A 320 -29.53 -22.39 16.90
N ALA A 321 -28.37 -22.03 17.44
CA ALA A 321 -27.95 -20.65 17.62
C ALA A 321 -26.64 -20.43 16.86
N LEU A 322 -26.62 -19.41 16.01
CA LEU A 322 -25.41 -18.89 15.39
C LEU A 322 -24.93 -17.69 16.20
N ASN A 323 -23.67 -17.70 16.60
CA ASN A 323 -23.09 -16.64 17.42
C ASN A 323 -21.92 -15.97 16.72
N GLY A 324 -21.81 -14.64 16.87
CA GLY A 324 -20.78 -13.83 16.25
C GLY A 324 -21.07 -13.50 14.79
N VAL A 325 -22.32 -13.64 14.33
CA VAL A 325 -22.65 -13.45 12.92
C VAL A 325 -22.41 -12.00 12.51
N ALA A 326 -22.89 -11.03 13.30
CA ALA A 326 -22.67 -9.62 13.01
C ALA A 326 -21.17 -9.22 13.03
N ASP A 327 -20.38 -9.83 13.91
CA ASP A 327 -18.94 -9.61 14.01
C ASP A 327 -18.24 -10.16 12.75
N ASN A 328 -18.55 -11.41 12.37
CA ASN A 328 -17.97 -12.07 11.20
C ASN A 328 -18.40 -11.45 9.87
N GLN A 329 -19.62 -10.89 9.78
CA GLN A 329 -20.03 -10.05 8.65
C GLN A 329 -19.25 -8.74 8.57
N ALA A 330 -18.92 -8.12 9.71
CA ALA A 330 -18.05 -6.95 9.72
C ALA A 330 -16.62 -7.31 9.30
N ILE A 331 -16.10 -8.48 9.71
CA ILE A 331 -14.82 -8.99 9.21
C ILE A 331 -14.87 -9.20 7.70
N ALA A 332 -15.96 -9.77 7.16
CA ALA A 332 -16.15 -9.92 5.72
C ALA A 332 -16.15 -8.58 4.98
N GLN A 333 -16.74 -7.52 5.56
CA GLN A 333 -16.66 -6.17 4.99
C GLN A 333 -15.25 -5.59 5.04
N ILE A 334 -14.49 -5.87 6.11
CA ILE A 334 -13.08 -5.50 6.21
C ILE A 334 -12.27 -6.19 5.11
N VAL A 335 -12.41 -7.50 4.95
CA VAL A 335 -11.76 -8.30 3.89
C VAL A 335 -12.15 -7.78 2.49
N SER A 336 -13.44 -7.51 2.26
CA SER A 336 -13.94 -7.00 0.97
C SER A 336 -13.40 -5.62 0.60
N ALA A 337 -12.94 -4.84 1.58
CA ALA A 337 -12.33 -3.54 1.31
C ALA A 337 -10.89 -3.67 0.78
N GLY A 338 -10.24 -4.82 0.99
CA GLY A 338 -8.89 -5.12 0.53
C GLY A 338 -8.79 -5.44 -0.96
N ASP A 339 -7.56 -5.53 -1.45
CA ASP A 339 -7.26 -5.98 -2.80
C ASP A 339 -7.16 -7.53 -2.83
N PRO A 340 -7.80 -8.21 -3.79
CA PRO A 340 -7.80 -9.69 -3.88
C PRO A 340 -6.43 -10.35 -3.88
N GLU A 341 -5.39 -9.67 -4.38
CA GLU A 341 -4.02 -10.18 -4.46
C GLU A 341 -3.36 -10.43 -3.08
N PHE A 342 -3.86 -9.79 -2.02
CA PHE A 342 -3.36 -10.00 -0.64
C PHE A 342 -4.11 -11.11 0.10
N GLN A 343 -5.28 -11.53 -0.40
CA GLN A 343 -6.09 -12.58 0.22
C GLN A 343 -5.36 -13.93 0.20
N ALA A 344 -4.62 -14.21 -0.88
CA ALA A 344 -4.03 -15.51 -1.17
C ALA A 344 -3.29 -16.14 0.02
N GLY A 345 -3.92 -17.14 0.63
CA GLY A 345 -3.33 -17.94 1.71
C GLY A 345 -3.14 -17.18 3.02
N SER A 346 -3.94 -16.12 3.26
CA SER A 346 -3.96 -15.44 4.55
C SER A 346 -4.80 -16.22 5.58
N ASP A 347 -4.36 -16.26 6.84
CA ASP A 347 -5.12 -16.97 7.86
C ASP A 347 -6.47 -16.27 8.15
N LEU A 348 -6.56 -14.96 7.91
CA LEU A 348 -7.80 -14.18 8.04
C LEU A 348 -8.88 -14.75 7.11
N ASP A 349 -8.58 -14.84 5.82
CA ASP A 349 -9.51 -15.32 4.81
C ASP A 349 -9.81 -16.81 5.01
N HIS A 350 -8.82 -17.62 5.36
CA HIS A 350 -9.01 -19.05 5.67
C HIS A 350 -9.97 -19.27 6.86
N HIS A 351 -9.78 -18.58 7.98
CA HIS A 351 -10.66 -18.76 9.14
C HIS A 351 -12.05 -18.17 8.89
N LEU A 352 -12.14 -17.05 8.16
CA LEU A 352 -13.44 -16.49 7.79
C LEU A 352 -14.20 -17.43 6.82
N MET A 353 -13.50 -18.13 5.92
CA MET A 353 -14.08 -19.19 5.09
C MET A 353 -14.63 -20.34 5.96
N ASP A 354 -13.88 -20.81 6.96
CA ASP A 354 -14.34 -21.89 7.85
C ASP A 354 -15.55 -21.47 8.69
N VAL A 355 -15.57 -20.23 9.21
CA VAL A 355 -16.75 -19.64 9.85
C VAL A 355 -17.96 -19.67 8.91
N GLY A 356 -17.78 -19.22 7.66
CA GLY A 356 -18.83 -19.24 6.64
C GLY A 356 -19.35 -20.65 6.38
N ARG A 357 -18.46 -21.63 6.27
CA ARG A 357 -18.80 -23.05 6.11
C ARG A 357 -19.66 -23.56 7.27
N GLN A 358 -19.27 -23.29 8.52
CA GLN A 358 -20.02 -23.75 9.70
C GLN A 358 -21.41 -23.10 9.79
N TYR A 359 -21.54 -21.81 9.49
CA TYR A 359 -22.84 -21.15 9.43
C TYR A 359 -23.72 -21.71 8.32
N LEU A 360 -23.14 -21.95 7.14
CA LEU A 360 -23.86 -22.49 5.99
C LEU A 360 -24.39 -23.91 6.26
N ASP A 361 -23.58 -24.81 6.84
CA ASP A 361 -24.02 -26.15 7.24
C ASP A 361 -25.23 -26.08 8.18
N ALA A 362 -25.15 -25.22 9.20
CA ALA A 362 -26.23 -25.03 10.15
C ALA A 362 -27.51 -24.46 9.51
N GLN A 363 -27.37 -23.53 8.55
CA GLN A 363 -28.48 -23.00 7.77
C GLN A 363 -29.14 -24.05 6.91
N VAL A 364 -28.34 -24.78 6.12
CA VAL A 364 -28.84 -25.82 5.22
C VAL A 364 -29.52 -26.93 6.00
N ALA A 365 -28.95 -27.35 7.13
CA ALA A 365 -29.57 -28.31 8.03
C ALA A 365 -30.93 -27.83 8.56
N HIS A 366 -31.05 -26.53 8.89
CA HIS A 366 -32.33 -25.95 9.30
C HIS A 366 -33.32 -25.86 8.13
N GLU A 367 -32.92 -25.31 6.98
CA GLU A 367 -33.75 -25.14 5.79
C GLU A 367 -34.33 -26.45 5.27
N GLN A 368 -33.52 -27.51 5.25
CA GLN A 368 -33.92 -28.83 4.77
C GLN A 368 -34.70 -29.63 5.80
N SER A 369 -34.74 -29.20 7.07
CA SER A 369 -35.47 -29.90 8.11
C SER A 369 -36.98 -29.85 7.86
N PRO A 370 -37.69 -31.00 7.78
CA PRO A 370 -39.15 -31.01 7.61
C PRO A 370 -39.91 -30.28 8.72
N ASP A 371 -39.30 -30.20 9.91
CA ASP A 371 -39.86 -29.63 11.12
C ASP A 371 -39.27 -28.26 11.47
N HIS A 372 -38.55 -27.59 10.57
CA HIS A 372 -37.87 -26.31 10.82
C HIS A 372 -38.77 -25.24 11.46
N LYS A 373 -40.07 -25.23 11.10
CA LYS A 373 -41.09 -24.30 11.65
C LYS A 373 -41.36 -24.50 13.15
N PHE A 374 -40.93 -25.62 13.71
CA PHE A 374 -41.08 -25.99 15.11
C PHE A 374 -39.74 -25.97 15.87
N GLN A 375 -38.67 -25.49 15.24
CA GLN A 375 -37.35 -25.35 15.83
C GLN A 375 -37.05 -23.88 16.10
N TYR A 376 -36.26 -23.62 17.15
CA TYR A 376 -35.70 -22.30 17.37
C TYR A 376 -34.45 -22.15 16.51
N PHE A 377 -34.40 -21.10 15.70
CA PHE A 377 -33.20 -20.70 14.99
C PHE A 377 -32.91 -19.24 15.36
N THR A 378 -31.75 -19.02 15.96
CA THR A 378 -31.36 -17.68 16.43
C THR A 378 -30.01 -17.29 15.87
N VAL A 379 -29.87 -16.00 15.59
CA VAL A 379 -28.63 -15.35 15.17
C VAL A 379 -28.32 -14.27 16.20
N ASP A 380 -27.16 -14.37 16.83
CA ASP A 380 -26.72 -13.48 17.91
C ASP A 380 -27.79 -13.31 19.02
N GLY A 381 -28.39 -14.45 19.40
CA GLY A 381 -29.44 -14.53 20.43
C GLY A 381 -30.80 -13.96 20.02
N LYS A 382 -31.00 -13.63 18.75
CA LYS A 382 -32.27 -13.12 18.21
C LYS A 382 -32.87 -14.12 17.23
N GLY A 383 -34.15 -14.46 17.40
CA GLY A 383 -34.87 -15.20 16.38
C GLY A 383 -34.98 -14.38 15.10
N THR A 384 -34.66 -14.97 13.96
CA THR A 384 -34.67 -14.28 12.67
C THR A 384 -35.39 -15.09 11.60
N GLN A 385 -35.92 -14.38 10.59
CA GLN A 385 -36.35 -14.96 9.31
C GLN A 385 -35.38 -14.62 8.18
N GLU A 386 -34.40 -13.76 8.46
CA GLU A 386 -33.31 -13.42 7.54
C GLU A 386 -32.36 -14.63 7.46
N THR A 387 -31.94 -14.93 6.24
CA THR A 387 -31.09 -16.08 5.88
C THR A 387 -29.85 -15.62 5.12
N ASP A 388 -29.69 -14.32 4.90
CA ASP A 388 -28.69 -13.71 4.04
C ASP A 388 -27.38 -13.38 4.77
N PHE A 389 -26.99 -14.20 5.74
CA PHE A 389 -25.85 -13.90 6.61
C PHE A 389 -24.53 -14.52 6.16
N THR A 390 -24.54 -15.56 5.32
CA THR A 390 -23.32 -16.19 4.77
C THR A 390 -22.87 -15.61 3.45
N GLU A 391 -23.75 -14.94 2.71
CA GLU A 391 -23.51 -14.41 1.37
C GLU A 391 -22.36 -13.40 1.38
N SER A 392 -22.42 -12.43 2.27
CA SER A 392 -21.35 -11.42 2.41
C SER A 392 -20.01 -12.03 2.80
N ILE A 393 -20.01 -13.13 3.57
CA ILE A 393 -18.80 -13.84 3.96
C ILE A 393 -18.18 -14.48 2.72
N PHE A 394 -18.94 -15.30 1.98
CA PHE A 394 -18.42 -15.97 0.79
C PHE A 394 -18.06 -15.02 -0.35
N GLU A 395 -18.79 -13.90 -0.52
CA GLU A 395 -18.39 -12.86 -1.48
C GLU A 395 -17.04 -12.24 -1.11
N ALA A 396 -16.75 -12.07 0.19
CA ALA A 396 -15.49 -11.48 0.65
C ALA A 396 -14.28 -12.41 0.44
N VAL A 397 -14.41 -13.69 0.81
CA VAL A 397 -13.30 -14.67 0.78
C VAL A 397 -13.24 -15.48 -0.52
N GLY A 398 -14.26 -15.41 -1.37
CA GLY A 398 -14.29 -16.15 -2.63
C GLY A 398 -13.14 -15.87 -3.60
N PRO A 399 -12.52 -14.67 -3.62
CA PRO A 399 -11.32 -14.46 -4.41
C PRO A 399 -10.08 -15.21 -3.88
N ASP A 400 -10.00 -15.59 -2.61
CA ASP A 400 -8.94 -16.46 -2.08
C ASP A 400 -9.12 -17.91 -2.55
N LYS A 401 -8.56 -18.22 -3.72
CA LYS A 401 -8.63 -19.57 -4.29
C LYS A 401 -7.86 -20.61 -3.49
N ILE A 402 -6.95 -20.22 -2.61
CA ILE A 402 -6.26 -21.15 -1.72
C ILE A 402 -7.25 -21.59 -0.63
N ALA A 403 -7.88 -20.63 0.07
CA ALA A 403 -8.90 -20.93 1.08
C ALA A 403 -10.10 -21.72 0.50
N VAL A 404 -10.57 -21.38 -0.70
CA VAL A 404 -11.65 -22.13 -1.39
C VAL A 404 -11.22 -23.58 -1.67
N GLN A 405 -10.01 -23.78 -2.21
CA GLN A 405 -9.50 -25.12 -2.49
C GLN A 405 -9.42 -25.94 -1.20
N GLU A 406 -8.89 -25.36 -0.13
CA GLU A 406 -8.76 -26.03 1.18
C GLU A 406 -10.13 -26.41 1.73
N ALA A 407 -11.12 -25.50 1.70
CA ALA A 407 -12.48 -25.79 2.14
C ALA A 407 -13.16 -26.91 1.33
N VAL A 408 -12.97 -26.94 0.00
CA VAL A 408 -13.57 -27.96 -0.88
C VAL A 408 -12.88 -29.32 -0.77
N THR A 409 -11.56 -29.32 -0.54
CA THR A 409 -10.75 -30.54 -0.48
C THR A 409 -10.55 -31.08 0.94
N ASP A 410 -11.12 -30.41 1.95
CA ASP A 410 -11.08 -30.86 3.33
C ASP A 410 -11.66 -32.29 3.45
N PRO A 411 -10.90 -33.26 4.00
CA PRO A 411 -11.34 -34.65 4.07
C PRO A 411 -12.57 -34.90 4.96
N GLU A 412 -12.84 -34.02 5.92
CA GLU A 412 -13.91 -34.20 6.90
C GLU A 412 -15.18 -33.47 6.48
N HIS A 413 -15.07 -32.27 5.93
CA HIS A 413 -16.19 -31.37 5.70
C HIS A 413 -16.35 -30.92 4.24
N GLY A 414 -15.38 -31.18 3.35
CA GLY A 414 -15.39 -30.63 2.00
C GLY A 414 -16.56 -31.13 1.14
N GLN A 415 -16.96 -32.38 1.30
CA GLN A 415 -18.13 -32.92 0.60
C GLN A 415 -19.43 -32.27 1.07
N ASP A 416 -19.57 -32.08 2.38
CA ASP A 416 -20.76 -31.45 2.98
C ASP A 416 -20.81 -29.97 2.58
N PHE A 417 -19.68 -29.26 2.64
CA PHE A 417 -19.58 -27.88 2.16
C PHE A 417 -20.04 -27.72 0.71
N VAL A 418 -19.56 -28.56 -0.21
CA VAL A 418 -20.01 -28.52 -1.62
C VAL A 418 -21.50 -28.83 -1.73
N SER A 419 -22.02 -29.78 -0.97
CA SER A 419 -23.45 -30.10 -0.93
C SER A 419 -24.27 -28.91 -0.44
N ASP A 420 -23.83 -28.25 0.63
CA ASP A 420 -24.50 -27.12 1.24
C ASP A 420 -24.54 -25.92 0.28
N VAL A 421 -23.40 -25.60 -0.34
CA VAL A 421 -23.33 -24.51 -1.33
C VAL A 421 -24.29 -24.75 -2.50
N LEU A 422 -24.48 -26.00 -2.92
CA LEU A 422 -25.38 -26.35 -4.03
C LEU A 422 -26.86 -26.45 -3.63
N THR A 423 -27.18 -26.54 -2.34
CA THR A 423 -28.54 -26.81 -1.85
C THR A 423 -29.12 -25.69 -0.99
N HIS A 424 -28.30 -24.76 -0.52
CA HIS A 424 -28.73 -23.56 0.18
C HIS A 424 -29.62 -22.67 -0.68
N ASN A 425 -30.62 -22.04 -0.06
CA ASN A 425 -31.50 -21.09 -0.72
C ASN A 425 -30.89 -19.69 -0.73
N TRP A 426 -29.91 -19.48 -1.60
CA TRP A 426 -29.22 -18.20 -1.79
C TRP A 426 -30.19 -17.04 -2.04
N SER A 427 -30.13 -16.03 -1.18
CA SER A 427 -30.98 -14.83 -1.28
C SER A 427 -30.58 -13.90 -2.44
N ASP A 428 -29.34 -14.04 -2.92
CA ASP A 428 -28.70 -13.23 -3.94
C ASP A 428 -28.64 -13.91 -5.33
N ASP A 429 -29.55 -14.87 -5.56
CA ASP A 429 -29.60 -15.71 -6.77
C ASP A 429 -28.30 -16.51 -7.01
N GLY A 430 -27.54 -16.81 -5.95
CA GLY A 430 -26.31 -17.61 -5.99
C GLY A 430 -25.08 -16.82 -6.38
N LYS A 431 -25.12 -15.49 -6.31
CA LYS A 431 -23.99 -14.61 -6.66
C LYS A 431 -22.79 -14.90 -5.75
N ALA A 432 -22.97 -14.92 -4.44
CA ALA A 432 -21.93 -15.21 -3.45
C ALA A 432 -21.32 -16.60 -3.68
N ALA A 433 -22.14 -17.64 -3.86
CA ALA A 433 -21.67 -18.98 -4.21
C ALA A 433 -20.84 -19.00 -5.50
N SER A 434 -21.23 -18.23 -6.52
CA SER A 434 -20.49 -18.20 -7.78
C SER A 434 -19.07 -17.65 -7.62
N THR A 435 -18.86 -16.71 -6.68
CA THR A 435 -17.52 -16.12 -6.45
C THR A 435 -16.50 -17.19 -6.05
N LEU A 436 -16.91 -18.21 -5.28
CA LEU A 436 -16.07 -19.33 -4.88
C LEU A 436 -15.50 -20.07 -6.09
N PHE A 437 -16.32 -20.25 -7.14
CA PHE A 437 -15.98 -21.07 -8.32
C PHE A 437 -15.78 -20.26 -9.61
N GLN A 438 -15.63 -18.94 -9.50
CA GLN A 438 -15.29 -18.08 -10.62
C GLN A 438 -13.76 -18.07 -10.82
N PHE A 439 -13.32 -18.49 -12.02
CA PHE A 439 -11.92 -18.52 -12.43
C PHE A 439 -11.75 -17.74 -13.74
N GLY A 440 -10.56 -17.19 -13.97
CA GLY A 440 -10.18 -16.56 -15.23
C GLY A 440 -10.03 -17.59 -16.36
N ASP A 441 -10.20 -17.14 -17.60
CA ASP A 441 -10.13 -18.00 -18.80
C ASP A 441 -8.77 -18.71 -18.96
N GLN A 442 -7.69 -18.12 -18.42
CA GLN A 442 -6.34 -18.68 -18.48
C GLN A 442 -5.99 -19.55 -17.27
N ASP A 443 -6.73 -19.41 -16.16
CA ASP A 443 -6.44 -20.02 -14.88
C ASP A 443 -6.57 -21.55 -14.88
N ALA A 444 -7.17 -22.14 -15.92
CA ALA A 444 -7.32 -23.59 -16.08
C ALA A 444 -6.18 -24.24 -16.88
N SER A 445 -5.18 -23.48 -17.32
CA SER A 445 -4.09 -24.01 -18.14
C SER A 445 -2.77 -23.30 -17.89
N VAL A 446 -1.71 -24.09 -17.66
CA VAL A 446 -0.34 -23.59 -17.51
C VAL A 446 0.12 -22.93 -18.81
N GLN A 447 0.30 -21.61 -18.78
CA GLN A 447 0.86 -20.78 -19.86
C GLN A 447 2.39 -20.83 -19.88
N ASP A 448 3.04 -20.70 -18.72
CA ASP A 448 4.48 -20.82 -18.51
C ASP A 448 4.79 -21.84 -17.40
N PRO A 449 5.28 -23.04 -17.74
CA PRO A 449 5.61 -24.06 -16.75
C PRO A 449 6.80 -23.72 -15.85
N ASN A 450 7.51 -22.62 -16.11
CA ASN A 450 8.58 -22.12 -15.23
C ASN A 450 8.08 -21.04 -14.25
N ASP A 451 6.85 -20.57 -14.41
CA ASP A 451 6.18 -19.69 -13.48
C ASP A 451 5.44 -20.54 -12.44
N ALA A 452 5.90 -20.47 -11.18
CA ALA A 452 5.31 -21.24 -10.10
C ALA A 452 3.87 -20.80 -9.77
N SER A 453 3.55 -19.52 -9.97
CA SER A 453 2.22 -18.99 -9.69
C SER A 453 1.22 -19.51 -10.71
N ASP A 454 1.57 -19.44 -12.00
CA ASP A 454 0.75 -19.98 -13.09
C ASP A 454 0.50 -21.50 -12.92
N VAL A 455 1.53 -22.27 -12.56
CA VAL A 455 1.37 -23.71 -12.27
C VAL A 455 0.45 -23.94 -11.06
N ALA A 456 0.59 -23.16 -9.99
CA ALA A 456 -0.24 -23.27 -8.80
C ALA A 456 -1.70 -22.93 -9.11
N THR A 457 -1.95 -21.81 -9.81
CA THR A 457 -3.28 -21.37 -10.22
C THR A 457 -3.96 -22.37 -11.16
N ALA A 458 -3.24 -22.89 -12.17
CA ALA A 458 -3.73 -23.98 -13.01
C ALA A 458 -4.13 -25.22 -12.22
N THR A 459 -3.30 -25.62 -11.26
CA THR A 459 -3.54 -26.81 -10.42
C THR A 459 -4.76 -26.61 -9.50
N ARG A 460 -4.98 -25.39 -8.98
CA ARG A 460 -6.13 -25.05 -8.13
C ARG A 460 -7.44 -25.10 -8.91
N THR A 461 -7.43 -24.63 -10.16
CA THR A 461 -8.62 -24.56 -11.01
C THR A 461 -9.07 -25.93 -11.54
N GLY A 462 -8.14 -26.85 -11.81
CA GLY A 462 -8.44 -28.25 -12.16
C GLY A 462 -7.71 -28.78 -13.39
#